data_AF-A0A1X6P1I2-F1
#
_entry.id   AF-A0A1X6P1I2-F1
#
_cell.length_a   1.000
_cell.length_b   1.000
_cell.length_c   1.000
_cell.angle_alpha   90.00
_cell.angle_beta   90.00
_cell.angle_gamma   90.00
#
_symmetry.space_group_name_H-M   'P 1'
#
loop_
_entity.id
_entity.type
_entity.pdbx_description
1 polymer ?
#
loop_
_entity_poly.entity_id
_entity_poly.type
_entity_poly.pdbx_seq_one_letter_code
_entity_poly.pdbx_strand_id
1 'polypeptide(L)'
;MRDALVALAAHDSPPPAGMTPELAAGVATAATDAIHGLMAGGGGGGGGGAGGGGGGGGGSDDGTGGRPDTETLRLAVGALLADVLAVASAAGPPDAARRLCVYSAHDTTLLPLLLASGVAVDAWVPYASAVVLEVYDGPAGPGGGGGRRRPRRAAATDAAPPPPPHTRVTDHVVLFYTAASLYSNFHDAPFTARPYLPRAHRPPAATARWGNDVSTAPPTTPVATLLAAATDAAAPPFVFGHTEQWVMAAKAALFRDDAALAALLTPGLSAAAAKRLGRGVVGFDEAAWVAAREEVMFVGCLAKFAADGARAARLVATGGRRLAEASPRDRVWGIGLGIRYARAEEPAAWRGRNLLGAALERVRAVLAAQPR
;
A
#
# COMPACT_ATOMS: atom_id res chain seq x y z
N MET A 1 -0.71 7.43 -16.77
CA MET A 1 0.51 7.88 -17.47
C MET A 1 1.11 9.12 -16.82
N ARG A 2 0.31 10.18 -16.61
CA ARG A 2 0.69 11.35 -15.82
C ARG A 2 1.27 11.03 -14.43
N ASP A 3 0.59 10.22 -13.62
CA ASP A 3 1.07 9.90 -12.26
C ASP A 3 2.43 9.20 -12.26
N ALA A 4 2.70 8.39 -13.29
CA ALA A 4 4.00 7.78 -13.49
C ALA A 4 5.06 8.83 -13.86
N LEU A 5 4.73 9.81 -14.70
CA LEU A 5 5.65 10.88 -15.10
C LEU A 5 5.90 11.89 -13.96
N VAL A 6 4.88 12.24 -13.18
CA VAL A 6 5.00 13.10 -12.00
C VAL A 6 5.81 12.40 -10.90
N ALA A 7 5.59 11.09 -10.70
CA ALA A 7 6.41 10.30 -9.77
C ALA A 7 7.86 10.17 -10.23
N LEU A 8 8.13 9.99 -11.53
CA LEU A 8 9.48 9.96 -12.09
C LEU A 8 10.19 11.32 -11.91
N ALA A 9 9.49 12.43 -12.19
CA ALA A 9 10.02 13.78 -12.00
C ALA A 9 10.30 14.10 -10.53
N ALA A 10 9.45 13.67 -9.59
CA ALA A 10 9.67 13.84 -8.15
C ALA A 10 10.88 13.04 -7.61
N HIS A 11 11.42 12.12 -8.41
CA HIS A 11 12.56 11.25 -8.08
C HIS A 11 13.76 11.49 -9.00
N ASP A 12 13.84 12.63 -9.72
CA ASP A 12 14.89 12.96 -10.70
C ASP A 12 15.19 11.83 -11.70
N SER A 13 14.19 11.01 -11.99
CA SER A 13 14.35 9.84 -12.85
C SER A 13 14.15 10.24 -14.31
N PRO A 14 15.00 9.75 -15.24
CA PRO A 14 14.88 10.12 -16.65
C PRO A 14 13.55 9.61 -17.23
N PRO A 15 12.97 10.35 -18.20
CA PRO A 15 11.74 9.92 -18.84
C PRO A 15 11.94 8.57 -19.57
N PRO A 16 10.86 7.80 -19.81
CA PRO A 16 10.94 6.51 -20.51
C PRO A 16 11.62 6.66 -21.88
N ALA A 17 12.36 5.63 -22.31
CA ALA A 17 13.06 5.62 -23.60
C ALA A 17 12.09 5.93 -24.75
N GLY A 18 12.40 6.97 -25.54
CA GLY A 18 11.57 7.47 -26.64
C GLY A 18 10.64 8.65 -26.30
N MET A 19 10.61 9.11 -25.04
CA MET A 19 9.83 10.29 -24.61
C MET A 19 10.75 11.49 -24.38
N THR A 20 10.60 12.55 -25.18
CA THR A 20 11.34 13.80 -24.95
C THR A 20 10.81 14.53 -23.71
N PRO A 21 11.63 15.36 -23.05
CA PRO A 21 11.19 16.18 -21.93
C PRO A 21 9.99 17.09 -22.28
N GLU A 22 9.92 17.62 -23.51
CA GLU A 22 8.77 18.43 -23.94
C GLU A 22 7.49 17.58 -24.05
N LEU A 23 7.58 16.34 -24.52
CA LEU A 23 6.45 15.42 -24.60
C LEU A 23 5.97 15.01 -23.19
N ALA A 24 6.89 14.79 -22.25
CA ALA A 24 6.56 14.49 -20.86
C ALA A 24 5.85 15.68 -20.17
N ALA A 25 6.31 16.91 -20.41
CA ALA A 25 5.65 18.13 -19.95
C ALA A 25 4.27 18.30 -20.60
N GLY A 26 4.16 18.05 -21.91
CA GLY A 26 2.88 18.10 -22.65
C GLY A 26 1.84 17.12 -22.12
N VAL A 27 2.23 15.91 -21.73
CA VAL A 27 1.32 14.92 -21.09
C VAL A 27 0.88 15.37 -19.69
N ALA A 28 1.73 16.05 -18.94
CA ALA A 28 1.38 16.61 -17.63
C ALA A 28 0.39 17.79 -17.75
N THR A 29 0.59 18.65 -18.75
CA THR A 29 -0.33 19.76 -19.08
C THR A 29 -1.67 19.25 -19.60
N ALA A 30 -1.67 18.32 -20.57
CA ALA A 30 -2.91 17.75 -21.12
C ALA A 30 -3.76 17.01 -20.06
N ALA A 31 -3.12 16.39 -19.06
CA ALA A 31 -3.84 15.80 -17.94
C ALA A 31 -4.41 16.84 -16.95
N THR A 32 -3.85 18.05 -16.93
CA THR A 32 -4.40 19.19 -16.20
C THR A 32 -5.57 19.79 -16.96
N ASP A 33 -5.47 19.93 -18.29
CA ASP A 33 -6.56 20.40 -19.16
C ASP A 33 -7.76 19.44 -19.18
N ALA A 34 -7.51 18.14 -19.05
CA ALA A 34 -8.57 17.13 -18.93
C ALA A 34 -9.47 17.33 -17.69
N ILE A 35 -9.00 17.99 -16.63
CA ILE A 35 -9.82 18.38 -15.47
C ILE A 35 -10.82 19.45 -15.88
N HIS A 36 -10.32 20.50 -16.56
CA HIS A 36 -11.18 21.57 -17.05
C HIS A 36 -12.24 21.00 -18.00
N GLY A 37 -11.88 20.03 -18.86
CA GLY A 37 -12.82 19.33 -19.73
C GLY A 37 -13.83 18.41 -19.02
N LEU A 38 -13.40 17.62 -18.03
CA LEU A 38 -14.29 16.73 -17.24
C LEU A 38 -15.29 17.51 -16.38
N MET A 39 -14.93 18.74 -15.99
CA MET A 39 -15.72 19.55 -15.05
C MET A 39 -16.53 20.67 -15.73
N ALA A 40 -16.19 21.07 -16.96
CA ALA A 40 -16.90 22.12 -17.72
C ALA A 40 -18.18 21.64 -18.42
N GLY A 41 -18.56 20.36 -18.32
CA GLY A 41 -19.83 19.84 -18.84
C GLY A 41 -19.98 19.95 -20.37
N GLY A 42 -19.59 18.89 -21.11
CA GLY A 42 -19.83 18.78 -22.55
C GLY A 42 -20.17 17.35 -22.95
N GLY A 43 -21.45 17.10 -23.21
CA GLY A 43 -22.03 15.77 -23.45
C GLY A 43 -21.58 15.10 -24.75
N GLY A 44 -21.24 13.82 -24.65
CA GLY A 44 -21.20 12.91 -25.79
C GLY A 44 -22.57 12.22 -25.94
N GLY A 45 -23.43 12.75 -26.80
CA GLY A 45 -24.66 12.11 -27.24
C GLY A 45 -24.48 11.52 -28.64
N GLY A 46 -24.57 10.20 -28.78
CA GLY A 46 -24.73 9.53 -30.08
C GLY A 46 -26.17 9.64 -30.59
N GLY A 47 -26.35 9.84 -31.90
CA GLY A 47 -27.65 9.78 -32.58
C GLY A 47 -27.63 10.52 -33.92
N GLY A 48 -27.90 9.83 -35.02
CA GLY A 48 -27.74 10.34 -36.38
C GLY A 48 -28.86 11.25 -36.91
N GLY A 49 -28.70 11.66 -38.18
CA GLY A 49 -29.78 12.18 -39.02
C GLY A 49 -29.63 13.64 -39.49
N ALA A 50 -29.23 13.77 -40.75
CA ALA A 50 -29.64 14.76 -41.77
C ALA A 50 -29.81 16.26 -41.45
N GLY A 51 -29.11 17.07 -42.26
CA GLY A 51 -29.76 18.19 -42.99
C GLY A 51 -29.38 19.62 -42.61
N GLY A 52 -28.74 20.32 -43.56
CA GLY A 52 -29.12 21.70 -43.93
C GLY A 52 -28.45 22.89 -43.22
N GLY A 53 -27.48 23.48 -43.92
CA GLY A 53 -27.48 24.91 -44.32
C GLY A 53 -27.36 26.04 -43.27
N GLY A 54 -26.30 26.84 -43.42
CA GLY A 54 -26.42 28.30 -43.46
C GLY A 54 -26.00 29.12 -42.23
N GLY A 55 -24.81 29.72 -42.32
CA GLY A 55 -24.63 31.18 -42.20
C GLY A 55 -24.76 31.87 -40.83
N GLY A 56 -23.61 32.19 -40.23
CA GLY A 56 -23.22 33.56 -39.86
C GLY A 56 -23.87 34.22 -38.63
N GLY A 57 -23.04 34.53 -37.63
CA GLY A 57 -23.36 35.50 -36.58
C GLY A 57 -22.34 35.47 -35.45
N GLY A 58 -21.33 36.34 -35.54
CA GLY A 58 -20.28 36.47 -34.52
C GLY A 58 -20.84 36.92 -33.16
N GLY A 59 -20.48 36.19 -32.12
CA GLY A 59 -20.55 36.59 -30.72
C GLY A 59 -19.16 36.39 -30.13
N SER A 60 -18.63 37.47 -29.55
CA SER A 60 -17.34 37.56 -28.89
C SER A 60 -17.13 36.44 -27.88
N ASP A 61 -16.06 35.69 -28.11
CA ASP A 61 -15.53 34.63 -27.25
C ASP A 61 -14.89 35.28 -26.01
N ASP A 62 -15.73 35.66 -25.04
CA ASP A 62 -15.27 36.07 -23.72
C ASP A 62 -14.79 34.82 -22.98
N GLY A 63 -13.47 34.60 -23.03
CA GLY A 63 -12.72 33.49 -22.43
C GLY A 63 -12.86 33.36 -20.90
N THR A 64 -14.08 33.08 -20.44
CA THR A 64 -14.39 32.70 -19.07
C THR A 64 -14.58 31.19 -19.03
N GLY A 65 -13.56 30.49 -18.53
CA GLY A 65 -13.61 29.05 -18.30
C GLY A 65 -14.89 28.67 -17.56
N GLY A 66 -15.66 27.77 -18.18
CA GLY A 66 -16.98 27.35 -17.70
C GLY A 66 -16.92 26.96 -16.22
N ARG A 67 -17.78 27.59 -15.41
CA ARG A 67 -17.95 27.20 -14.01
C ARG A 67 -18.35 25.73 -13.94
N PRO A 68 -17.75 24.94 -13.05
CA PRO A 68 -17.99 23.51 -12.99
C PRO A 68 -19.47 23.19 -12.72
N ASP A 69 -19.97 22.14 -13.37
CA ASP A 69 -21.35 21.71 -13.23
C ASP A 69 -21.71 21.39 -11.76
N THR A 70 -22.74 22.05 -11.26
CA THR A 70 -23.16 21.97 -9.85
C THR A 70 -23.71 20.59 -9.50
N GLU A 71 -24.30 19.86 -10.45
CA GLU A 71 -24.79 18.51 -10.23
C GLU A 71 -23.64 17.51 -10.07
N THR A 72 -22.64 17.59 -10.95
CA THR A 72 -21.41 16.80 -10.86
C THR A 72 -20.67 17.02 -9.53
N LEU A 73 -20.53 18.28 -9.09
CA LEU A 73 -19.91 18.59 -7.80
C LEU A 73 -20.72 18.04 -6.62
N ARG A 74 -22.05 18.11 -6.68
CA ARG A 74 -22.93 17.54 -5.64
C ARG A 74 -22.80 16.02 -5.54
N LEU A 75 -22.73 15.32 -6.67
CA LEU A 75 -22.55 13.87 -6.69
C LEU A 75 -21.17 13.45 -6.20
N ALA A 76 -20.13 14.23 -6.52
CA ALA A 76 -18.74 13.90 -6.16
C ALA A 76 -18.43 14.12 -4.66
N VAL A 77 -18.83 15.27 -4.10
CA VAL A 77 -18.42 15.67 -2.74
C VAL A 77 -19.57 16.11 -1.84
N GLY A 78 -20.83 16.11 -2.31
CA GLY A 78 -21.97 16.58 -1.54
C GLY A 78 -22.20 15.82 -0.23
N ALA A 79 -22.05 14.49 -0.24
CA ALA A 79 -22.19 13.67 0.96
C ALA A 79 -21.09 13.97 2.00
N LEU A 80 -19.85 14.16 1.54
CA LEU A 80 -18.73 14.53 2.42
C LEU A 80 -18.92 15.93 3.01
N LEU A 81 -19.33 16.90 2.18
CA LEU A 81 -19.63 18.26 2.65
C LEU A 81 -20.75 18.28 3.68
N ALA A 82 -21.82 17.50 3.47
CA ALA A 82 -22.92 17.38 4.43
C ALA A 82 -22.44 16.83 5.78
N ASP A 83 -21.61 15.79 5.77
CA ASP A 83 -21.04 15.20 7.00
C ASP A 83 -20.09 16.17 7.72
N VAL A 84 -19.18 16.80 6.97
CA VAL A 84 -18.24 17.79 7.50
C VAL A 84 -18.98 18.98 8.14
N LEU A 85 -20.03 19.49 7.49
CA LEU A 85 -20.85 20.59 8.02
C LEU A 85 -21.67 20.16 9.22
N ALA A 86 -22.20 18.94 9.25
CA ALA A 86 -22.90 18.40 10.41
C ALA A 86 -21.96 18.28 11.62
N VAL A 87 -20.74 17.78 11.42
CA VAL A 87 -19.71 17.69 12.46
C VAL A 87 -19.28 19.08 12.95
N ALA A 88 -19.06 20.03 12.04
CA ALA A 88 -18.68 21.39 12.38
C ALA A 88 -19.79 22.11 13.17
N SER A 89 -21.06 21.93 12.79
CA SER A 89 -22.22 22.57 13.44
C SER A 89 -22.54 21.95 14.80
N ALA A 90 -22.18 20.68 15.01
CA ALA A 90 -22.33 19.98 16.28
C ALA A 90 -21.13 20.18 17.23
N ALA A 91 -20.16 21.02 16.88
CA ALA A 91 -19.05 21.37 17.75
C ALA A 91 -19.54 22.29 18.90
N GLY A 92 -19.50 21.79 20.13
CA GLY A 92 -19.80 22.55 21.34
C GLY A 92 -18.56 23.25 21.94
N PRO A 93 -18.70 23.95 23.08
CA PRO A 93 -17.61 24.72 23.68
C PRO A 93 -16.37 23.85 24.00
N PRO A 94 -15.16 24.44 24.00
CA PRO A 94 -13.89 23.73 23.85
C PRO A 94 -13.44 22.81 25.02
N ASP A 95 -14.28 22.51 26.01
CA ASP A 95 -13.82 21.97 27.31
C ASP A 95 -14.31 20.55 27.68
N ALA A 96 -14.67 19.69 26.72
CA ALA A 96 -14.94 18.27 27.03
C ALA A 96 -14.45 17.21 26.04
N ALA A 97 -14.09 17.55 24.80
CA ALA A 97 -13.37 16.66 23.89
C ALA A 97 -12.81 17.48 22.73
N ARG A 98 -11.48 17.51 22.57
CA ARG A 98 -10.89 18.08 21.35
C ARG A 98 -11.29 17.20 20.17
N ARG A 99 -12.19 17.70 19.32
CA ARG A 99 -12.70 16.99 18.13
C ARG A 99 -11.87 17.39 16.91
N LEU A 100 -10.79 16.65 16.65
CA LEU A 100 -10.10 16.69 15.36
C LEU A 100 -10.69 15.60 14.48
N CYS A 101 -11.43 15.99 13.43
CA CYS A 101 -11.95 15.07 12.42
C CYS A 101 -11.05 15.10 11.20
N VAL A 102 -10.46 13.95 10.86
CA VAL A 102 -9.55 13.81 9.72
C VAL A 102 -10.20 12.94 8.66
N TYR A 103 -10.48 13.54 7.50
CA TYR A 103 -10.96 12.84 6.31
C TYR A 103 -9.77 12.60 5.38
N SER A 104 -9.29 11.36 5.32
CA SER A 104 -8.24 10.98 4.37
C SER A 104 -8.89 10.59 3.05
N ALA A 105 -8.53 11.31 1.99
CA ALA A 105 -9.15 11.16 0.69
C ALA A 105 -8.10 11.25 -0.44
N HIS A 106 -8.57 11.18 -1.67
CA HIS A 106 -7.76 11.31 -2.87
C HIS A 106 -7.82 12.74 -3.42
N ASP A 107 -6.92 13.06 -4.34
CA ASP A 107 -6.98 14.28 -5.15
C ASP A 107 -8.31 14.43 -5.89
N THR A 108 -8.90 13.30 -6.33
CA THR A 108 -10.27 13.23 -6.89
C THR A 108 -11.37 13.61 -5.90
N THR A 109 -11.07 13.74 -4.60
CA THR A 109 -11.98 14.30 -3.59
C THR A 109 -11.64 15.75 -3.27
N LEU A 110 -10.34 16.07 -3.16
CA LEU A 110 -9.87 17.40 -2.75
C LEU A 110 -10.16 18.47 -3.81
N LEU A 111 -10.00 18.12 -5.08
CA LEU A 111 -10.18 19.04 -6.19
C LEU A 111 -11.66 19.45 -6.37
N PRO A 112 -12.64 18.54 -6.44
CA PRO A 112 -14.06 18.92 -6.43
C PRO A 112 -14.48 19.66 -5.15
N LEU A 113 -13.87 19.33 -4.00
CA LEU A 113 -14.15 20.01 -2.72
C LEU A 113 -13.75 21.49 -2.76
N LEU A 114 -12.56 21.80 -3.28
CA LEU A 114 -12.07 23.17 -3.44
C LEU A 114 -12.97 23.97 -4.40
N LEU A 115 -13.32 23.39 -5.54
CA LEU A 115 -14.21 24.00 -6.52
C LEU A 115 -15.62 24.25 -5.95
N ALA A 116 -16.21 23.27 -5.26
CA ALA A 116 -17.49 23.41 -4.58
C ALA A 116 -17.47 24.48 -3.47
N SER A 117 -16.31 24.74 -2.89
CA SER A 117 -16.08 25.79 -1.89
C SER A 117 -15.80 27.17 -2.51
N GLY A 118 -15.87 27.30 -3.85
CA GLY A 118 -15.62 28.54 -4.57
C GLY A 118 -14.14 28.93 -4.70
N VAL A 119 -13.22 28.01 -4.39
CA VAL A 119 -11.78 28.23 -4.57
C VAL A 119 -11.42 27.92 -6.02
N ALA A 120 -10.86 28.90 -6.71
CA ALA A 120 -10.29 28.68 -8.05
C ALA A 120 -9.10 27.72 -7.93
N VAL A 121 -9.07 26.71 -8.79
CA VAL A 121 -7.98 25.73 -8.83
C VAL A 121 -7.37 25.73 -10.21
N ASP A 122 -6.18 26.30 -10.31
CA ASP A 122 -5.47 26.52 -11.58
C ASP A 122 -4.42 25.43 -11.85
N ALA A 123 -4.24 24.49 -10.92
CA ALA A 123 -3.29 23.39 -11.00
C ALA A 123 -3.72 22.20 -10.11
N TRP A 124 -3.21 21.01 -10.41
CA TRP A 124 -3.49 19.82 -9.58
C TRP A 124 -2.94 19.98 -8.16
N VAL A 125 -3.71 19.49 -7.19
CA VAL A 125 -3.31 19.49 -5.78
C VAL A 125 -2.05 18.64 -5.55
N PRO A 126 -0.97 19.19 -4.99
CA PRO A 126 0.24 18.43 -4.70
C PRO A 126 -0.01 17.23 -3.78
N TYR A 127 0.93 16.27 -3.77
CA TYR A 127 0.88 15.15 -2.82
C TYR A 127 0.81 15.63 -1.37
N ALA A 128 0.03 14.92 -0.57
CA ALA A 128 -0.21 15.23 0.84
C ALA A 128 -0.80 16.64 1.11
N SER A 129 -1.42 17.26 0.10
CA SER A 129 -2.24 18.46 0.31
C SER A 129 -3.37 18.19 1.30
N ALA A 130 -3.71 19.20 2.09
CA ALA A 130 -4.79 19.14 3.06
C ALA A 130 -5.64 20.42 2.97
N VAL A 131 -6.94 20.26 3.14
CA VAL A 131 -7.88 21.36 3.42
C VAL A 131 -8.24 21.27 4.89
N VAL A 132 -8.03 22.37 5.62
CA VAL A 132 -8.32 22.46 7.05
C VAL A 132 -9.49 23.42 7.24
N LEU A 133 -10.56 22.92 7.84
CA LEU A 133 -11.71 23.71 8.26
C LEU A 133 -11.59 23.93 9.77
N GLU A 134 -11.48 25.19 10.17
CA GLU A 134 -11.32 25.60 11.56
C GLU A 134 -12.61 26.31 12.02
N VAL A 135 -13.23 25.79 13.08
CA VAL A 135 -14.42 26.36 13.70
C VAL A 135 -13.96 27.17 14.92
N TYR A 136 -14.38 28.44 14.99
CA TYR A 136 -13.98 29.37 16.04
C TYR A 136 -15.20 29.83 16.82
N ASP A 137 -15.13 29.77 18.16
CA ASP A 137 -16.07 30.45 19.04
C ASP A 137 -15.66 31.92 19.19
N GLY A 138 -16.49 32.82 18.69
CA GLY A 138 -16.34 34.26 18.89
C GLY A 138 -17.70 34.90 19.19
N PRO A 139 -17.77 36.04 19.89
CA PRO A 139 -19.02 36.76 20.01
C PRO A 139 -19.49 37.12 18.60
N ALA A 140 -20.76 36.87 18.30
CA ALA A 140 -21.40 37.42 17.12
C ALA A 140 -21.39 38.95 17.25
N GLY A 141 -20.32 39.58 16.78
CA GLY A 141 -20.13 41.02 16.81
C GLY A 141 -20.70 41.65 15.54
N PRO A 142 -21.41 42.79 15.65
CA PRO A 142 -22.00 43.47 14.51
C PRO A 142 -20.89 44.04 13.62
N GLY A 143 -21.19 44.25 12.33
CA GLY A 143 -20.21 44.68 11.34
C GLY A 143 -19.33 45.86 11.77
N GLY A 144 -18.07 45.87 11.32
CA GLY A 144 -17.16 47.00 11.52
C GLY A 144 -15.70 46.55 11.61
N GLY A 145 -14.87 47.06 10.69
CA GLY A 145 -13.48 46.65 10.52
C GLY A 145 -12.51 47.14 11.60
N GLY A 146 -11.27 46.63 11.50
CA GLY A 146 -10.10 47.17 12.21
C GLY A 146 -9.29 46.14 13.01
N GLY A 147 -8.14 45.72 12.47
CA GLY A 147 -6.99 45.32 13.27
C GLY A 147 -6.94 43.89 13.82
N ARG A 148 -6.85 42.87 12.95
CA ARG A 148 -6.42 41.52 13.38
C ARG A 148 -4.94 41.55 13.77
N ARG A 149 -4.64 41.55 15.06
CA ARG A 149 -3.30 41.21 15.58
C ARG A 149 -2.99 39.78 15.16
N ARG A 150 -2.09 39.62 14.18
CA ARG A 150 -1.48 38.33 13.85
C ARG A 150 -0.62 37.89 15.05
N PRO A 151 -0.85 36.72 15.67
CA PRO A 151 0.14 36.15 16.55
C PRO A 151 1.39 35.81 15.73
N ARG A 152 2.57 36.07 16.30
CA ARG A 152 3.87 35.73 15.69
C ARG A 152 3.84 34.26 15.28
N ARG A 153 4.01 34.01 13.98
CA ARG A 153 4.32 32.70 13.41
C ARG A 153 5.56 32.19 14.14
N ALA A 154 5.40 31.30 15.12
CA ALA A 154 6.49 30.42 15.48
C ALA A 154 6.89 29.75 14.16
N ALA A 155 8.15 29.84 13.79
CA ALA A 155 8.66 29.24 12.58
C ALA A 155 8.52 27.71 12.70
N ALA A 156 7.33 27.20 12.41
CA ALA A 156 7.10 25.81 12.11
C ALA A 156 7.88 25.57 10.83
N THR A 157 8.95 24.82 10.95
CA THR A 157 9.73 24.30 9.84
C THR A 157 8.77 23.65 8.84
N ASP A 158 8.73 24.14 7.60
CA ASP A 158 7.95 23.62 6.45
C ASP A 158 8.33 22.19 6.02
N ALA A 159 8.94 21.42 6.91
CA ALA A 159 9.28 20.03 6.66
C ALA A 159 8.02 19.17 6.83
N ALA A 160 7.57 18.55 5.74
CA ALA A 160 6.61 17.46 5.81
C ALA A 160 7.04 16.46 6.90
N PRO A 161 6.11 15.94 7.74
CA PRO A 161 6.48 15.00 8.78
C PRO A 161 7.21 13.81 8.15
N PRO A 162 8.31 13.33 8.77
CA PRO A 162 9.12 12.29 8.18
C PRO A 162 8.25 11.05 7.85
N PRO A 163 8.57 10.33 6.76
CA PRO A 163 7.83 9.13 6.38
C PRO A 163 7.79 8.17 7.57
N PRO A 164 6.70 7.38 7.72
CA PRO A 164 6.55 6.51 8.87
C PRO A 164 7.76 5.56 8.93
N PRO A 165 8.28 5.28 10.14
CA PRO A 165 9.34 4.31 10.26
C PRO A 165 8.87 2.99 9.67
N HIS A 166 9.70 2.35 8.86
CA HIS A 166 9.40 1.04 8.28
C HIS A 166 9.37 -0.06 9.34
N THR A 167 9.98 0.20 10.50
CA THR A 167 9.96 -0.70 11.66
C THR A 167 9.87 0.13 12.93
N ARG A 168 8.93 -0.20 13.80
CA ARG A 168 8.75 0.41 15.12
C ARG A 168 8.77 -0.69 16.17
N VAL A 169 9.73 -0.62 17.08
CA VAL A 169 9.86 -1.55 18.21
C VAL A 169 9.24 -0.91 19.44
N THR A 170 8.32 -1.62 20.07
CA THR A 170 7.67 -1.23 21.33
C THR A 170 8.01 -2.28 22.40
N ASP A 171 7.45 -2.15 23.59
CA ASP A 171 7.67 -3.12 24.66
C ASP A 171 7.11 -4.51 24.31
N HIS A 172 6.01 -4.55 23.56
CA HIS A 172 5.27 -5.80 23.30
C HIS A 172 5.21 -6.20 21.83
N VAL A 173 5.39 -5.26 20.90
CA VAL A 173 5.20 -5.49 19.46
C VAL A 173 6.33 -4.87 18.64
N VAL A 174 6.85 -5.63 17.68
CA VAL A 174 7.65 -5.13 16.56
C VAL A 174 6.71 -4.95 15.38
N LEU A 175 6.31 -3.70 15.14
CA LEU A 175 5.51 -3.31 13.99
C LEU A 175 6.43 -3.09 12.79
N PHE A 176 6.08 -3.64 11.64
CA PHE A 176 6.82 -3.40 10.42
C PHE A 176 5.92 -3.19 9.21
N TYR A 177 6.40 -2.40 8.26
CA TYR A 177 5.67 -2.02 7.06
C TYR A 177 6.66 -1.67 5.93
N THR A 178 6.23 -1.84 4.69
CA THR A 178 7.00 -1.64 3.43
C THR A 178 8.14 -2.64 3.20
N ALA A 179 8.69 -2.63 1.97
CA ALA A 179 9.86 -3.41 1.58
C ALA A 179 11.16 -2.98 2.27
N ALA A 180 11.20 -1.81 2.92
CA ALA A 180 12.40 -1.35 3.62
C ALA A 180 12.61 -2.03 4.98
N SER A 181 11.57 -2.66 5.55
CA SER A 181 11.73 -3.43 6.77
C SER A 181 12.31 -4.81 6.49
N LEU A 182 13.34 -5.22 7.24
CA LEU A 182 13.90 -6.58 7.19
C LEU A 182 12.84 -7.68 7.31
N TYR A 183 11.78 -7.44 8.08
CA TYR A 183 10.73 -8.42 8.38
C TYR A 183 9.70 -8.56 7.24
N SER A 184 9.69 -7.64 6.29
CA SER A 184 8.81 -7.70 5.13
C SER A 184 9.20 -8.84 4.18
N ASN A 185 8.20 -9.52 3.61
CA ASN A 185 8.39 -10.48 2.53
C ASN A 185 8.85 -9.82 1.21
N PHE A 186 8.66 -8.50 1.08
CA PHE A 186 9.12 -7.70 -0.06
C PHE A 186 10.53 -7.13 0.11
N HIS A 187 11.16 -7.31 1.28
CA HIS A 187 12.50 -6.81 1.52
C HIS A 187 13.53 -7.55 0.68
N ASP A 188 14.35 -6.79 -0.03
CA ASP A 188 15.47 -7.29 -0.83
C ASP A 188 16.51 -7.91 0.10
N ALA A 189 16.49 -9.24 0.16
CA ALA A 189 17.28 -10.01 1.10
C ALA A 189 17.53 -11.39 0.49
N PRO A 190 18.44 -11.49 -0.50
CA PRO A 190 18.60 -12.70 -1.27
C PRO A 190 18.89 -13.93 -0.42
N PHE A 191 18.38 -15.08 -0.85
CA PHE A 191 18.67 -16.38 -0.24
C PHE A 191 18.58 -17.50 -1.27
N THR A 192 19.40 -18.53 -1.08
CA THR A 192 19.41 -19.71 -1.93
C THR A 192 18.47 -20.77 -1.37
N ALA A 193 17.53 -21.23 -2.18
CA ALA A 193 16.64 -22.34 -1.84
C ALA A 193 16.30 -23.16 -3.09
N ARG A 194 15.99 -24.45 -2.91
CA ARG A 194 15.38 -25.26 -3.98
C ARG A 194 13.88 -25.00 -4.04
N PRO A 195 13.20 -25.16 -5.19
CA PRO A 195 11.75 -24.97 -5.31
C PRO A 195 10.94 -25.69 -4.24
N TYR A 196 9.80 -25.11 -3.85
CA TYR A 196 8.92 -25.69 -2.84
C TYR A 196 8.35 -27.03 -3.32
N LEU A 197 8.34 -28.03 -2.44
CA LEU A 197 7.73 -29.33 -2.68
C LEU A 197 6.39 -29.40 -1.93
N PRO A 198 5.24 -29.39 -2.64
CA PRO A 198 3.92 -29.50 -2.02
C PRO A 198 3.79 -30.76 -1.16
N ARG A 199 3.03 -30.65 -0.07
CA ARG A 199 2.83 -31.73 0.92
C ARG A 199 2.40 -33.06 0.27
N ALA A 200 1.51 -32.99 -0.72
CA ALA A 200 0.98 -34.16 -1.43
C ALA A 200 2.05 -34.93 -2.22
N HIS A 201 3.20 -34.31 -2.51
CA HIS A 201 4.30 -34.90 -3.28
C HIS A 201 5.49 -35.30 -2.42
N ARG A 202 5.42 -35.12 -1.09
CA ARG A 202 6.51 -35.49 -0.18
C ARG A 202 6.53 -36.99 0.07
N PRO A 203 7.71 -37.63 0.18
CA PRO A 203 7.79 -39.03 0.54
C PRO A 203 7.24 -39.25 1.96
N PRO A 204 6.48 -40.34 2.22
CA PRO A 204 5.85 -40.59 3.52
C PRO A 204 6.81 -40.58 4.72
N ALA A 205 8.05 -41.02 4.51
CA ALA A 205 9.09 -41.03 5.55
C ALA A 205 9.53 -39.62 5.97
N ALA A 206 9.48 -38.63 5.08
CA ALA A 206 9.85 -37.25 5.37
C ALA A 206 8.77 -36.53 6.19
N THR A 207 7.54 -37.03 6.20
CA THR A 207 6.39 -36.33 6.77
C THR A 207 5.83 -36.96 8.05
N ALA A 208 6.15 -38.24 8.32
CA ALA A 208 5.71 -38.99 9.49
C ALA A 208 6.09 -38.36 10.84
N ARG A 209 7.11 -37.50 10.89
CA ARG A 209 7.57 -36.89 12.15
C ARG A 209 6.71 -35.71 12.61
N TRP A 210 6.06 -34.98 11.70
CA TRP A 210 5.44 -33.67 12.01
C TRP A 210 4.05 -33.43 11.41
N GLY A 211 3.36 -34.48 10.93
CA GLY A 211 1.99 -34.35 10.41
C GLY A 211 1.89 -33.68 9.03
N ASN A 212 2.92 -33.83 8.21
CA ASN A 212 3.06 -33.27 6.84
C ASN A 212 3.17 -31.72 6.76
N ASP A 213 3.07 -30.98 7.86
CA ASP A 213 3.34 -29.54 7.94
C ASP A 213 4.69 -29.27 8.61
N VAL A 214 5.69 -28.75 7.88
CA VAL A 214 7.01 -28.50 8.50
C VAL A 214 7.00 -27.30 9.45
N SER A 215 5.99 -26.43 9.37
CA SER A 215 5.87 -25.28 10.26
C SER A 215 5.36 -25.64 11.66
N THR A 216 4.91 -26.88 11.86
CA THR A 216 4.51 -27.43 13.17
C THR A 216 5.62 -28.26 13.83
N ALA A 217 6.78 -28.40 13.18
CA ALA A 217 7.92 -29.10 13.76
C ALA A 217 8.44 -28.37 15.01
N PRO A 218 8.97 -29.10 16.02
CA PRO A 218 9.61 -28.53 17.18
C PRO A 218 10.72 -27.55 16.79
N PRO A 219 10.86 -26.43 17.52
CA PRO A 219 11.91 -25.44 17.25
C PRO A 219 13.33 -26.01 17.25
N THR A 220 13.58 -27.10 17.99
CA THR A 220 14.87 -27.80 18.05
C THR A 220 15.20 -28.60 16.79
N THR A 221 14.28 -28.72 15.84
CA THR A 221 14.53 -29.40 14.57
C THR A 221 15.60 -28.62 13.77
N PRO A 222 16.64 -29.28 13.24
CA PRO A 222 17.67 -28.60 12.48
C PRO A 222 17.09 -27.88 11.26
N VAL A 223 17.54 -26.64 11.02
CA VAL A 223 17.09 -25.83 9.87
C VAL A 223 17.25 -26.59 8.55
N ALA A 224 18.39 -27.25 8.34
CA ALA A 224 18.66 -28.02 7.13
C ALA A 224 17.64 -29.15 6.92
N THR A 225 17.18 -29.81 8.00
CA THR A 225 16.15 -30.85 7.93
C THR A 225 14.80 -30.28 7.52
N LEU A 226 14.42 -29.12 8.08
CA LEU A 226 13.16 -28.45 7.73
C LEU A 226 13.13 -28.01 6.26
N LEU A 227 14.22 -27.39 5.79
CA LEU A 227 14.34 -26.96 4.39
C LEU A 227 14.36 -28.15 3.43
N ALA A 228 15.10 -29.21 3.75
CA ALA A 228 15.15 -30.42 2.93
C ALA A 228 13.79 -31.13 2.82
N ALA A 229 13.00 -31.12 3.90
CA ALA A 229 11.67 -31.74 3.90
C ALA A 229 10.64 -30.97 3.06
N ALA A 230 10.83 -29.66 2.88
CA ALA A 230 9.87 -28.78 2.21
C ALA A 230 10.28 -28.34 0.80
N THR A 231 11.42 -28.79 0.30
CA THR A 231 11.95 -28.39 -1.02
C THR A 231 12.27 -29.60 -1.88
N ASP A 232 12.15 -29.43 -3.20
CA ASP A 232 12.35 -30.50 -4.16
C ASP A 232 13.85 -30.79 -4.33
N ALA A 233 14.28 -31.98 -3.88
CA ALA A 233 15.67 -32.38 -3.93
C ALA A 233 16.20 -32.67 -5.35
N ALA A 234 15.30 -32.93 -6.32
CA ALA A 234 15.66 -33.17 -7.71
C ALA A 234 15.88 -31.85 -8.48
N ALA A 235 15.30 -30.75 -8.01
CA ALA A 235 15.44 -29.45 -8.62
C ALA A 235 16.74 -28.74 -8.19
N PRO A 236 17.38 -27.97 -9.09
CA PRO A 236 18.54 -27.17 -8.73
C PRO A 236 18.16 -26.04 -7.76
N PRO A 237 19.09 -25.60 -6.90
CA PRO A 237 18.88 -24.43 -6.07
C PRO A 237 18.77 -23.16 -6.92
N PHE A 238 17.98 -22.20 -6.44
CA PHE A 238 17.75 -20.90 -7.06
C PHE A 238 17.95 -19.77 -6.03
N VAL A 239 18.41 -18.61 -6.49
CA VAL A 239 18.58 -17.42 -5.65
C VAL A 239 17.32 -16.57 -5.74
N PHE A 240 16.50 -16.61 -4.70
CA PHE A 240 15.33 -15.75 -4.57
C PHE A 240 15.77 -14.39 -4.04
N GLY A 241 15.37 -13.29 -4.69
CA GLY A 241 15.74 -11.94 -4.24
C GLY A 241 15.01 -11.52 -2.96
N HIS A 242 13.79 -12.01 -2.78
CA HIS A 242 12.95 -11.71 -1.62
C HIS A 242 11.93 -12.82 -1.39
N THR A 243 11.37 -12.89 -0.18
CA THR A 243 10.43 -13.96 0.20
C THR A 243 9.16 -13.97 -0.66
N GLU A 244 8.68 -12.84 -1.17
CA GLU A 244 7.52 -12.83 -2.08
C GLU A 244 7.78 -13.65 -3.36
N GLN A 245 8.99 -13.63 -3.93
CA GLN A 245 9.31 -14.41 -5.12
C GLN A 245 9.20 -15.90 -4.82
N TRP A 246 9.73 -16.32 -3.67
CA TRP A 246 9.58 -17.68 -3.15
C TRP A 246 8.11 -18.07 -2.97
N VAL A 247 7.31 -17.24 -2.30
CA VAL A 247 5.90 -17.56 -2.01
C VAL A 247 5.10 -17.70 -3.30
N MET A 248 5.33 -16.83 -4.29
CA MET A 248 4.64 -16.92 -5.58
C MET A 248 5.13 -18.11 -6.41
N ALA A 249 6.43 -18.44 -6.39
CA ALA A 249 6.96 -19.64 -7.05
C ALA A 249 6.40 -20.93 -6.42
N ALA A 250 6.32 -20.99 -5.09
CA ALA A 250 5.71 -22.08 -4.36
C ALA A 250 4.20 -22.21 -4.67
N LYS A 251 3.50 -21.08 -4.86
CA LYS A 251 2.11 -21.06 -5.32
C LYS A 251 1.97 -21.66 -6.72
N ALA A 252 2.83 -21.27 -7.68
CA ALA A 252 2.82 -21.83 -9.02
C ALA A 252 3.12 -23.35 -9.01
N ALA A 253 4.10 -23.79 -8.22
CA ALA A 253 4.43 -25.20 -8.03
C ALA A 253 3.26 -26.00 -7.41
N LEU A 254 2.54 -25.42 -6.44
CA LEU A 254 1.37 -26.05 -5.82
C LEU A 254 0.25 -26.34 -6.84
N PHE A 255 0.04 -25.43 -7.79
CA PHE A 255 -1.01 -25.54 -8.80
C PHE A 255 -0.54 -26.10 -10.14
N ARG A 256 0.71 -26.58 -10.22
CA ARG A 256 1.32 -27.16 -11.43
C ARG A 256 1.26 -26.20 -12.63
N ASP A 257 1.45 -24.91 -12.37
CA ASP A 257 1.59 -23.90 -13.42
C ASP A 257 3.08 -23.72 -13.74
N ASP A 258 3.61 -24.60 -14.58
CA ASP A 258 5.03 -24.63 -14.94
C ASP A 258 5.47 -23.36 -15.68
N ALA A 259 4.56 -22.73 -16.43
CA ALA A 259 4.85 -21.48 -17.14
C ALA A 259 5.01 -20.31 -16.15
N ALA A 260 4.10 -20.17 -15.18
CA ALA A 260 4.24 -19.16 -14.13
C ALA A 260 5.47 -19.44 -13.26
N LEU A 261 5.72 -20.71 -12.92
CA LEU A 261 6.89 -21.11 -12.15
C LEU A 261 8.19 -20.72 -12.86
N ALA A 262 8.32 -21.02 -14.16
CA ALA A 262 9.48 -20.63 -14.95
C ALA A 262 9.68 -19.10 -14.97
N ALA A 263 8.60 -18.32 -15.14
CA ALA A 263 8.67 -16.86 -15.10
C ALA A 263 9.08 -16.33 -13.70
N LEU A 264 8.60 -16.96 -12.63
CA LEU A 264 8.92 -16.61 -11.24
C LEU A 264 10.36 -16.99 -10.86
N LEU A 265 10.94 -17.99 -11.51
CA LEU A 265 12.35 -18.38 -11.39
C LEU A 265 13.27 -17.57 -12.33
N THR A 266 12.94 -16.29 -12.54
CA THR A 266 13.82 -15.33 -13.21
C THR A 266 14.68 -14.59 -12.16
N PRO A 267 16.02 -14.61 -12.26
CA PRO A 267 16.89 -13.85 -11.35
C PRO A 267 16.58 -12.34 -11.37
N GLY A 268 16.66 -11.69 -10.21
CA GLY A 268 16.47 -10.23 -10.09
C GLY A 268 15.04 -9.75 -10.30
N LEU A 269 14.05 -10.66 -10.29
CA LEU A 269 12.64 -10.30 -10.40
C LEU A 269 12.21 -9.39 -9.24
N SER A 270 11.55 -8.27 -9.55
CA SER A 270 11.08 -7.36 -8.51
C SER A 270 9.87 -7.91 -7.74
N ALA A 271 9.72 -7.48 -6.49
CA ALA A 271 8.58 -7.80 -5.64
C ALA A 271 7.22 -7.55 -6.31
N ALA A 272 7.09 -6.42 -7.01
CA ALA A 272 5.88 -6.07 -7.74
C ALA A 272 5.61 -7.01 -8.92
N ALA A 273 6.66 -7.42 -9.65
CA ALA A 273 6.55 -8.35 -10.76
C ALA A 273 6.20 -9.77 -10.28
N ALA A 274 6.87 -10.26 -9.24
CA ALA A 274 6.56 -11.55 -8.62
C ALA A 274 5.10 -11.60 -8.15
N LYS A 275 4.65 -10.59 -7.42
CA LYS A 275 3.26 -10.49 -6.93
C LYS A 275 2.25 -10.44 -8.08
N ARG A 276 2.59 -9.78 -9.19
CA ARG A 276 1.72 -9.74 -10.39
C ARG A 276 1.62 -11.11 -11.05
N LEU A 277 2.74 -11.81 -11.25
CA LEU A 277 2.75 -13.17 -11.81
C LEU A 277 1.97 -14.14 -10.92
N GLY A 278 2.19 -14.09 -9.60
CA GLY A 278 1.49 -14.97 -8.67
C GLY A 278 -0.03 -14.73 -8.54
N ARG A 279 -0.54 -13.56 -8.95
CA ARG A 279 -1.99 -13.32 -9.11
C ARG A 279 -2.56 -14.03 -10.34
N GLY A 280 -1.74 -14.28 -11.35
CA GLY A 280 -2.12 -14.92 -12.61
C GLY A 280 -1.91 -16.43 -12.66
N VAL A 281 -1.54 -17.09 -11.54
CA VAL A 281 -1.34 -18.54 -11.50
C VAL A 281 -2.62 -19.27 -11.88
N VAL A 282 -2.51 -20.11 -12.91
CA VAL A 282 -3.59 -20.95 -13.43
C VAL A 282 -3.86 -22.11 -12.50
N GLY A 283 -5.11 -22.60 -12.47
CA GLY A 283 -5.50 -23.71 -11.61
C GLY A 283 -5.56 -23.37 -10.11
N PHE A 284 -5.59 -22.08 -9.77
CA PHE A 284 -5.68 -21.62 -8.40
C PHE A 284 -6.95 -22.14 -7.71
N ASP A 285 -6.74 -22.85 -6.60
CA ASP A 285 -7.78 -23.25 -5.65
C ASP A 285 -7.52 -22.58 -4.29
N GLU A 286 -8.52 -21.85 -3.80
CA GLU A 286 -8.37 -21.09 -2.56
C GLU A 286 -8.22 -21.99 -1.33
N ALA A 287 -8.95 -23.09 -1.27
CA ALA A 287 -8.91 -24.00 -0.13
C ALA A 287 -7.53 -24.67 -0.01
N ALA A 288 -6.99 -25.18 -1.12
CA ALA A 288 -5.65 -25.72 -1.21
C ALA A 288 -4.58 -24.66 -0.87
N TRP A 289 -4.74 -23.42 -1.34
CA TRP A 289 -3.83 -22.34 -0.98
C TRP A 289 -3.88 -22.02 0.52
N VAL A 290 -5.07 -21.91 1.11
CA VAL A 290 -5.23 -21.65 2.55
C VAL A 290 -4.59 -22.77 3.36
N ALA A 291 -4.69 -24.03 2.93
CA ALA A 291 -4.08 -25.16 3.60
C ALA A 291 -2.54 -25.16 3.55
N ALA A 292 -1.92 -24.57 2.52
CA ALA A 292 -0.47 -24.60 2.30
C ALA A 292 0.27 -23.30 2.65
N ARG A 293 -0.39 -22.13 2.53
CA ARG A 293 0.27 -20.81 2.49
C ARG A 293 1.11 -20.48 3.73
N GLU A 294 0.67 -20.89 4.92
CA GLU A 294 1.40 -20.60 6.16
C GLU A 294 2.75 -21.29 6.20
N GLU A 295 2.79 -22.56 5.80
CA GLU A 295 4.05 -23.30 5.71
C GLU A 295 4.94 -22.75 4.59
N VAL A 296 4.37 -22.42 3.43
CA VAL A 296 5.11 -21.79 2.33
C VAL A 296 5.82 -20.51 2.82
N MET A 297 5.10 -19.65 3.55
CA MET A 297 5.66 -18.44 4.13
C MET A 297 6.72 -18.74 5.18
N PHE A 298 6.44 -19.68 6.09
CA PHE A 298 7.39 -20.12 7.11
C PHE A 298 8.72 -20.60 6.49
N VAL A 299 8.66 -21.47 5.47
CA VAL A 299 9.85 -22.01 4.78
C VAL A 299 10.63 -20.89 4.08
N GLY A 300 9.94 -19.98 3.41
CA GLY A 300 10.57 -18.85 2.73
C GLY A 300 11.23 -17.86 3.70
N CYS A 301 10.58 -17.56 4.83
CA CYS A 301 11.17 -16.77 5.90
C CYS A 301 12.34 -17.50 6.55
N LEU A 302 12.23 -18.81 6.81
CA LEU A 302 13.29 -19.60 7.41
C LEU A 302 14.54 -19.59 6.52
N ALA A 303 14.39 -19.86 5.21
CA ALA A 303 15.48 -19.80 4.26
C ALA A 303 16.12 -18.40 4.20
N LYS A 304 15.31 -17.34 4.14
CA LYS A 304 15.78 -15.95 4.18
C LYS A 304 16.61 -15.63 5.41
N PHE A 305 16.11 -15.93 6.61
CA PHE A 305 16.77 -15.53 7.85
C PHE A 305 17.94 -16.46 8.21
N ALA A 306 17.88 -17.75 7.86
CA ALA A 306 18.98 -18.69 8.09
C ALA A 306 20.17 -18.48 7.14
N ALA A 307 19.96 -17.84 5.98
CA ALA A 307 21.01 -17.57 5.01
C ALA A 307 22.04 -16.52 5.48
N ASP A 308 21.78 -15.79 6.56
CA ASP A 308 22.67 -14.75 7.08
C ASP A 308 22.58 -14.63 8.60
N GLY A 309 23.72 -14.81 9.28
CA GLY A 309 23.78 -14.79 10.74
C GLY A 309 23.35 -13.45 11.37
N ALA A 310 23.60 -12.32 10.71
CA ALA A 310 23.18 -11.00 11.21
C ALA A 310 21.66 -10.81 11.06
N ARG A 311 21.05 -11.27 9.97
CA ARG A 311 19.59 -11.30 9.82
C ARG A 311 18.96 -12.21 10.88
N ALA A 312 19.49 -13.41 11.07
CA ALA A 312 19.03 -14.34 12.11
C ALA A 312 19.10 -13.69 13.50
N ALA A 313 20.25 -13.09 13.86
CA ALA A 313 20.45 -12.41 15.13
C ALA A 313 19.44 -11.27 15.35
N ARG A 314 19.15 -10.46 14.33
CA ARG A 314 18.14 -9.39 14.41
C ARG A 314 16.73 -9.93 14.68
N LEU A 315 16.34 -11.03 14.04
CA LEU A 315 15.05 -11.65 14.28
C LEU A 315 14.97 -12.26 15.69
N VAL A 316 16.02 -12.95 16.15
CA VAL A 316 16.11 -13.49 17.51
C VAL A 316 16.05 -12.38 18.56
N ALA A 317 16.73 -11.25 18.32
CA ALA A 317 16.74 -10.09 19.21
C ALA A 317 15.36 -9.42 19.40
N THR A 318 14.36 -9.72 18.55
CA THR A 318 12.98 -9.28 18.80
C THR A 318 12.41 -9.86 20.10
N GLY A 319 12.99 -10.95 20.63
CA GLY A 319 12.66 -11.52 21.93
C GLY A 319 11.24 -12.09 21.96
N GLY A 320 10.53 -11.96 23.09
CA GLY A 320 9.14 -12.41 23.23
C GLY A 320 8.09 -11.52 22.56
N ARG A 321 8.49 -10.43 21.88
CA ARG A 321 7.57 -9.47 21.28
C ARG A 321 6.79 -10.10 20.12
N ARG A 322 5.55 -9.65 19.91
CA ARG A 322 4.79 -10.00 18.72
C ARG A 322 5.41 -9.33 17.50
N LEU A 323 5.48 -10.02 16.37
CA LEU A 323 5.82 -9.41 15.08
C LEU A 323 4.54 -9.10 14.33
N ALA A 324 4.39 -7.89 13.80
CA ALA A 324 3.14 -7.43 13.21
C ALA A 324 3.36 -6.67 11.90
N GLU A 325 2.85 -7.22 10.80
CA GLU A 325 2.83 -6.50 9.52
C GLU A 325 1.72 -5.44 9.55
N ALA A 326 2.12 -4.18 9.74
CA ALA A 326 1.27 -3.02 9.94
C ALA A 326 0.74 -2.44 8.62
N SER A 327 0.08 -3.31 7.84
CA SER A 327 -0.59 -2.98 6.58
C SER A 327 -2.08 -2.72 6.82
N PRO A 328 -2.61 -1.51 6.55
CA PRO A 328 -4.04 -1.21 6.69
C PRO A 328 -4.95 -2.01 5.74
N ARG A 329 -4.40 -2.41 4.58
CA ARG A 329 -5.17 -3.05 3.50
C ARG A 329 -5.07 -4.57 3.54
N ASP A 330 -4.07 -5.12 4.21
CA ASP A 330 -3.89 -6.57 4.30
C ASP A 330 -4.44 -7.09 5.63
N ARG A 331 -5.51 -7.90 5.54
CA ARG A 331 -6.13 -8.56 6.70
C ARG A 331 -5.79 -10.04 6.80
N VAL A 332 -4.97 -10.57 5.89
CA VAL A 332 -4.53 -11.97 5.91
C VAL A 332 -3.11 -12.04 6.44
N TRP A 333 -2.16 -11.41 5.76
CA TRP A 333 -0.76 -11.39 6.18
C TRP A 333 -0.48 -10.30 7.20
N GLY A 334 -1.23 -9.20 7.12
CA GLY A 334 -1.15 -8.07 8.04
C GLY A 334 -2.21 -8.01 9.13
N ILE A 335 -2.07 -7.01 10.00
CA ILE A 335 -2.97 -6.73 11.13
C ILE A 335 -4.18 -5.86 10.76
N GLY A 336 -4.29 -5.39 9.51
CA GLY A 336 -5.37 -4.49 9.07
C GLY A 336 -5.34 -3.09 9.69
N LEU A 337 -4.20 -2.68 10.24
CA LEU A 337 -3.94 -1.38 10.85
C LEU A 337 -2.57 -0.86 10.39
N GLY A 338 -2.44 0.45 10.23
CA GLY A 338 -1.18 1.09 9.85
C GLY A 338 -0.21 1.25 11.03
N ILE A 339 1.09 1.34 10.72
CA ILE A 339 2.18 1.40 11.71
C ILE A 339 2.11 2.60 12.67
N ARG A 340 1.38 3.67 12.33
CA ARG A 340 1.23 4.88 13.16
C ARG A 340 0.08 4.80 14.15
N TYR A 341 -0.87 3.86 14.00
CA TYR A 341 -2.01 3.78 14.91
C TYR A 341 -1.58 3.20 16.24
N ALA A 342 -1.93 3.85 17.35
CA ALA A 342 -1.65 3.33 18.70
C ALA A 342 -2.23 1.91 18.89
N ARG A 343 -3.47 1.69 18.42
CA ARG A 343 -4.13 0.38 18.40
C ARG A 343 -3.37 -0.72 17.64
N ALA A 344 -2.39 -0.38 16.79
CA ALA A 344 -1.55 -1.39 16.14
C ALA A 344 -0.67 -2.14 17.16
N GLU A 345 -0.40 -1.55 18.32
CA GLU A 345 0.36 -2.17 19.42
C GLU A 345 -0.50 -3.11 20.27
N GLU A 346 -1.81 -3.14 20.05
CA GLU A 346 -2.77 -3.92 20.82
C GLU A 346 -3.26 -5.12 19.98
N PRO A 347 -2.77 -6.35 20.22
CA PRO A 347 -3.18 -7.52 19.44
C PRO A 347 -4.70 -7.76 19.41
N ALA A 348 -5.40 -7.40 20.49
CA ALA A 348 -6.86 -7.49 20.57
C ALA A 348 -7.60 -6.52 19.63
N ALA A 349 -6.95 -5.44 19.20
CA ALA A 349 -7.52 -4.45 18.28
C ALA A 349 -7.24 -4.76 16.80
N TRP A 350 -6.41 -5.78 16.52
CA TRP A 350 -6.07 -6.17 15.15
C TRP A 350 -7.30 -6.65 14.39
N ARG A 351 -7.39 -6.23 13.14
CA ARG A 351 -8.51 -6.54 12.22
C ARG A 351 -8.12 -7.58 11.17
N GLY A 352 -6.90 -8.10 11.25
CA GLY A 352 -6.32 -9.06 10.33
C GLY A 352 -5.67 -10.23 11.07
N ARG A 353 -5.40 -11.30 10.33
CA ARG A 353 -4.87 -12.56 10.87
C ARG A 353 -3.38 -12.49 11.22
N ASN A 354 -2.64 -11.53 10.67
CA ASN A 354 -1.20 -11.36 10.90
C ASN A 354 -0.37 -12.64 10.65
N LEU A 355 -0.67 -13.37 9.57
CA LEU A 355 -0.01 -14.64 9.28
C LEU A 355 1.50 -14.49 9.06
N LEU A 356 1.97 -13.35 8.53
CA LEU A 356 3.40 -13.12 8.33
C LEU A 356 4.12 -12.96 9.68
N GLY A 357 3.53 -12.19 10.59
CA GLY A 357 4.02 -12.06 11.96
C GLY A 357 4.15 -13.40 12.68
N ALA A 358 3.11 -14.25 12.60
CA ALA A 358 3.12 -15.58 13.18
C ALA A 358 4.20 -16.49 12.54
N ALA A 359 4.39 -16.44 11.22
CA ALA A 359 5.45 -17.19 10.55
C ALA A 359 6.84 -16.75 11.03
N LEU A 360 7.08 -15.45 11.15
CA LEU A 360 8.35 -14.90 11.66
C LEU A 360 8.62 -15.29 13.11
N GLU A 361 7.59 -15.30 13.96
CA GLU A 361 7.70 -15.75 15.36
C GLU A 361 8.09 -17.25 15.45
N ARG A 362 7.55 -18.09 14.56
CA ARG A 362 7.95 -19.51 14.45
C ARG A 362 9.40 -19.64 13.97
N VAL A 363 9.79 -18.89 12.94
CA VAL A 363 11.19 -18.86 12.44
C VAL A 363 12.14 -18.41 13.54
N ARG A 364 11.77 -17.37 14.29
CA ARG A 364 12.54 -16.91 15.46
C ARG A 364 12.75 -18.03 16.47
N ALA A 365 11.70 -18.77 16.82
CA ALA A 365 11.79 -19.88 17.77
C ALA A 365 12.76 -20.96 17.27
N VAL A 366 12.68 -21.34 15.98
CA VAL A 366 13.60 -22.30 15.37
C VAL A 366 15.04 -21.82 15.44
N LEU A 367 15.30 -20.59 15.00
CA LEU A 367 16.66 -20.01 14.98
C LEU A 367 17.26 -19.84 16.39
N ALA A 368 16.44 -19.46 17.37
CA ALA A 368 16.88 -19.32 18.76
C ALA A 368 17.21 -20.68 19.42
N ALA A 369 16.63 -21.77 18.93
CA ALA A 369 16.86 -23.13 19.44
C ALA A 369 18.00 -23.86 18.73
N GLN A 370 18.61 -23.26 17.68
CA GLN A 370 19.78 -23.85 17.04
C GLN A 370 21.01 -23.72 17.95
N PRO A 371 21.93 -24.69 17.93
CA PRO A 371 23.22 -24.55 18.59
C PRO A 371 23.98 -23.35 18.01
N ARG A 372 24.65 -22.59 18.89
CA ARG A 372 25.44 -21.40 18.52
C ARG A 372 26.78 -21.77 17.93
#